data_AF-A0A0K8Q3X1-F1
#
_entry.id   AF-A0A0K8Q3X1-F1
#
_cell.length_a   1.000
_cell.length_b   1.000
_cell.length_c   1.000
_cell.angle_alpha   90.00
_cell.angle_beta   90.00
_cell.angle_gamma   90.00
#
_symmetry.space_group_name_H-M   'P 1'
#
loop_
_entity.id
_entity.type
_entity.pdbx_description
1 polymer ?
#
loop_
_entity_poly.entity_id
_entity_poly.type
_entity_poly.pdbx_seq_one_letter_code
_entity_poly.pdbx_strand_id
1 'polypeptide(L)'
;MEIQQEYLNKVTAFVGQHGAHNPHVPLILDLWERTLRAIESGDTRSIDTEIDWAIKKKLMDSYRARHGLGLDSPRIAQLDLTYHDISRTRGLYYLLQSRGAVRRVVDETAVKDAVDAPPQTTRAKLRGDFVRRAQELGRDYTVDWVHLKLNDRAHQTILCKDPFRSVDERVDALLDSMS
;
A
#
# COMPACT_ATOMS: atom_id res chain seq x y z
N MET A 1 -12.55 21.02 -7.51
CA MET A 1 -12.43 21.28 -6.06
C MET A 1 -13.74 20.93 -5.34
N GLU A 2 -14.86 21.52 -5.76
CA GLU A 2 -16.18 21.40 -5.12
C GLU A 2 -16.63 19.96 -4.88
N ILE A 3 -16.44 19.06 -5.86
CA ILE A 3 -16.79 17.63 -5.71
C ILE A 3 -16.08 17.02 -4.50
N GLN A 4 -14.77 17.22 -4.37
CA GLN A 4 -13.99 16.64 -3.28
C GLN A 4 -14.39 17.23 -1.93
N GLN A 5 -14.69 18.53 -1.87
CA GLN A 5 -15.16 19.18 -0.66
C GLN A 5 -16.51 18.62 -0.19
N GLU A 6 -17.43 18.41 -1.14
CA GLU A 6 -18.74 17.82 -0.85
C GLU A 6 -18.60 16.38 -0.31
N TYR A 7 -17.71 15.57 -0.89
CA TYR A 7 -17.42 14.23 -0.37
C TYR A 7 -16.80 14.28 1.03
N LEU A 8 -15.81 15.15 1.27
CA LEU A 8 -15.21 15.30 2.59
C LEU A 8 -16.27 15.68 3.64
N ASN A 9 -17.17 16.62 3.31
CA ASN A 9 -18.25 17.01 4.21
C ASN A 9 -19.17 15.83 4.55
N LYS A 10 -19.59 15.03 3.55
CA LYS A 10 -20.43 13.85 3.75
C LYS A 10 -19.75 12.78 4.60
N VAL A 11 -18.48 12.48 4.30
CA VAL A 11 -17.72 11.46 5.03
C VAL A 11 -17.46 11.90 6.47
N THR A 12 -17.09 13.16 6.69
CA THR A 12 -16.89 13.72 8.03
C THR A 12 -18.19 13.68 8.85
N ALA A 13 -19.33 14.05 8.25
CA ALA A 13 -20.63 13.93 8.91
C ALA A 13 -20.98 12.47 9.25
N PHE A 14 -20.75 11.55 8.31
CA PHE A 14 -20.97 10.12 8.54
C PHE A 14 -20.12 9.58 9.69
N VAL A 15 -18.82 9.89 9.72
CA VAL A 15 -17.90 9.49 10.79
C VAL A 15 -18.26 10.16 12.11
N GLY A 16 -18.72 11.42 12.10
CA GLY A 16 -19.22 12.10 13.29
C GLY A 16 -20.45 11.42 13.90
N GLN A 17 -21.31 10.82 13.08
CA GLN A 17 -22.50 10.08 13.53
C GLN A 17 -22.22 8.64 13.95
N HIS A 18 -21.34 7.92 13.23
CA HIS A 18 -21.14 6.48 13.41
C HIS A 18 -19.83 6.13 14.14
N GLY A 19 -18.97 7.12 14.38
CA GLY A 19 -17.63 6.92 14.91
C GLY A 19 -16.62 6.44 13.86
N ALA A 20 -15.35 6.52 14.24
CA ALA A 20 -14.25 5.98 13.45
C ALA A 20 -14.24 4.45 13.51
N HIS A 21 -14.37 3.78 12.36
CA HIS A 21 -14.37 2.31 12.28
C HIS A 21 -12.96 1.70 12.36
N ASN A 22 -11.90 2.52 12.28
CA ASN A 22 -10.53 2.10 12.53
C ASN A 22 -9.67 3.29 13.04
N PRO A 23 -8.49 3.04 13.63
CA PRO A 23 -7.65 4.09 14.22
C PRO A 23 -7.08 5.12 13.23
N HIS A 24 -7.07 4.82 11.92
CA HIS A 24 -6.52 5.71 10.89
C HIS A 24 -7.53 6.72 10.38
N VAL A 25 -8.84 6.55 10.64
CA VAL A 25 -9.88 7.45 10.12
C VAL A 25 -9.61 8.93 10.46
N PRO A 26 -9.24 9.32 11.70
CA PRO A 26 -8.94 10.72 11.99
C PRO A 26 -7.78 11.28 11.16
N LEU A 27 -6.71 10.49 10.96
CA LEU A 27 -5.56 10.88 10.15
C LEU A 27 -5.93 11.03 8.67
N ILE A 28 -6.79 10.15 8.14
CA ILE A 28 -7.27 10.21 6.76
C ILE A 28 -8.06 11.49 6.51
N LEU A 29 -9.00 11.83 7.42
CA LEU A 29 -9.81 13.04 7.28
C LEU A 29 -8.98 14.31 7.39
N ASP A 30 -8.07 14.38 8.36
CA ASP A 30 -7.13 15.51 8.52
C ASP A 30 -6.27 15.71 7.26
N LEU A 31 -5.64 14.65 6.74
CA LEU A 31 -4.80 14.75 5.56
C LEU A 31 -5.62 15.14 4.31
N TRP A 32 -6.83 14.61 4.17
CA TRP A 32 -7.72 14.98 3.05
C TRP A 32 -8.08 16.47 3.11
N GLU A 33 -8.50 16.98 4.27
CA GLU A 33 -8.83 18.39 4.47
C GLU A 33 -7.64 19.31 4.19
N ARG A 34 -6.47 19.01 4.76
CA ARG A 34 -5.23 19.76 4.49
C ARG A 34 -4.86 19.76 3.01
N THR A 35 -5.08 18.64 2.32
CA THR A 35 -4.79 18.52 0.88
C THR A 35 -5.71 19.41 0.06
N LEU A 36 -7.02 19.46 0.35
CA LEU A 36 -7.93 20.35 -0.38
C LEU A 36 -7.58 21.82 -0.16
N ARG A 37 -7.28 22.22 1.08
CA ARG A 37 -6.81 23.58 1.42
C ARG A 37 -5.51 23.94 0.71
N ALA A 38 -4.57 22.99 0.61
CA ALA A 38 -3.30 23.20 -0.08
C ALA A 38 -3.49 23.42 -1.60
N ILE A 39 -4.42 22.67 -2.21
CA ILE A 39 -4.73 22.83 -3.64
C ILE A 39 -5.44 24.17 -3.89
N GLU A 40 -6.37 24.57 -3.02
CA GLU A 40 -7.10 25.84 -3.14
C GLU A 40 -6.20 27.06 -2.95
N SER A 41 -5.35 27.05 -1.93
CA SER A 41 -4.42 28.14 -1.65
C SER A 41 -3.21 28.18 -2.59
N GLY A 42 -2.90 27.06 -3.25
CA GLY A 42 -1.64 26.87 -3.98
C GLY A 42 -0.42 26.65 -3.07
N ASP A 43 -0.60 26.64 -1.75
CA ASP A 43 0.46 26.42 -0.77
C ASP A 43 0.48 24.95 -0.30
N THR A 44 1.52 24.23 -0.73
CA THR A 44 1.65 22.79 -0.46
C THR A 44 2.40 22.46 0.82
N ARG A 45 2.88 23.45 1.57
CA ARG A 45 3.74 23.23 2.76
C ARG A 45 3.10 22.33 3.82
N SER A 46 1.78 22.36 3.93
CA SER A 46 1.02 21.55 4.90
C SER A 46 0.94 20.06 4.54
N ILE A 47 1.33 19.66 3.33
CA ILE A 47 1.22 18.29 2.82
C ILE A 47 2.51 17.78 2.15
N ASP A 48 3.58 18.57 2.20
CA ASP A 48 4.82 18.32 1.45
C ASP A 48 5.71 17.22 2.03
N THR A 49 5.22 16.49 3.03
CA THR A 49 5.83 15.27 3.58
C THR A 49 4.96 14.03 3.44
N GLU A 50 3.68 14.18 3.09
CA GLU A 50 2.70 13.08 3.06
C GLU A 50 2.13 12.80 1.68
N ILE A 51 2.09 13.79 0.79
CA ILE A 51 1.48 13.67 -0.54
C ILE A 51 2.56 13.68 -1.61
N ASP A 52 2.67 12.59 -2.38
CA ASP A 52 3.78 12.37 -3.32
C ASP A 52 4.00 13.51 -4.32
N TRP A 53 2.93 14.05 -4.91
CA TRP A 53 3.08 15.14 -5.88
C TRP A 53 3.58 16.43 -5.21
N ALA A 54 3.21 16.69 -3.95
CA ALA A 54 3.69 17.84 -3.19
C ALA A 54 5.15 17.66 -2.76
N ILE A 55 5.54 16.46 -2.32
CA ILE A 55 6.93 16.08 -2.03
C ILE A 55 7.80 16.28 -3.29
N LYS A 56 7.38 15.72 -4.43
CA LYS A 56 8.08 15.88 -5.71
C LYS A 56 8.17 17.33 -6.15
N LYS A 57 7.08 18.10 -6.04
CA LYS A 57 7.08 19.53 -6.36
C LYS A 57 8.11 20.28 -5.54
N LYS A 58 8.14 20.09 -4.21
CA LYS A 58 9.13 20.70 -3.31
C LYS A 58 10.56 20.35 -3.72
N LEU A 59 10.82 19.07 -4.01
CA LEU A 59 12.14 18.59 -4.47
C LEU A 59 12.55 19.28 -5.78
N MET A 60 11.67 19.28 -6.78
CA MET A 60 11.94 19.83 -8.11
C MET A 60 12.10 21.34 -8.06
N ASP A 61 11.24 22.07 -7.36
CA ASP A 61 11.33 23.52 -7.25
C ASP A 61 12.62 23.94 -6.54
N SER A 62 13.01 23.22 -5.48
CA SER A 62 14.28 23.45 -4.79
C SER A 62 15.49 23.20 -5.70
N TYR A 63 15.44 22.14 -6.50
CA TYR A 63 16.51 21.81 -7.44
C TYR A 63 16.61 22.82 -8.59
N ARG A 64 15.46 23.23 -9.15
CA ARG A 64 15.36 24.25 -10.19
C ARG A 64 15.90 25.59 -9.72
N ALA A 65 15.49 26.05 -8.54
CA ALA A 65 15.96 27.30 -7.96
C ALA A 65 17.48 27.28 -7.72
N ARG A 66 18.03 26.16 -7.23
CA ARG A 66 19.47 26.02 -6.97
C ARG A 66 20.32 26.01 -8.24
N HIS A 67 19.81 25.43 -9.33
CA HIS A 67 20.58 25.20 -10.55
C HIS A 67 20.16 26.08 -11.73
N GLY A 68 19.20 26.99 -11.55
CA GLY A 68 18.69 27.85 -12.61
C GLY A 68 18.01 27.08 -13.76
N LEU A 69 17.30 25.99 -13.44
CA LEU A 69 16.72 25.10 -14.46
C LEU A 69 15.23 25.37 -14.73
N GLY A 70 14.87 25.30 -16.01
CA GLY A 70 13.49 25.20 -16.46
C GLY A 70 12.85 23.84 -16.13
N LEU A 71 11.52 23.77 -16.19
CA LEU A 71 10.76 22.51 -16.01
C LEU A 71 11.01 21.51 -17.14
N ASP A 72 11.32 22.01 -18.33
CA ASP A 72 11.64 21.28 -19.56
C ASP A 72 13.05 20.66 -19.54
N SER A 73 13.87 20.97 -18.53
CA SER A 73 15.21 20.40 -18.41
C SER A 73 15.15 18.87 -18.30
N PRO A 74 15.95 18.13 -19.11
CA PRO A 74 16.06 16.67 -18.99
C PRO A 74 16.45 16.20 -17.58
N ARG A 75 17.14 17.06 -16.82
CA ARG A 75 17.51 16.78 -15.43
C ARG A 75 16.29 16.73 -14.51
N ILE A 76 15.28 17.58 -14.73
CA ILE A 76 14.03 17.54 -13.96
C ILE A 76 13.23 16.28 -14.29
N ALA A 77 13.14 15.91 -15.57
CA ALA A 77 12.52 14.66 -15.99
C ALA A 77 13.21 13.43 -15.36
N GLN A 78 14.55 13.44 -15.30
CA GLN A 78 15.31 12.38 -14.63
C GLN A 78 14.99 12.30 -13.13
N LEU A 79 14.88 13.44 -12.43
CA LEU A 79 14.51 13.46 -11.02
C LEU A 79 13.10 12.91 -10.78
N ASP A 80 12.15 13.23 -11.66
CA ASP A 80 10.79 12.69 -11.59
C ASP A 80 10.80 11.16 -11.67
N LEU A 81 11.54 10.59 -12.62
CA LEU A 81 11.67 9.14 -12.76
C LEU A 81 12.38 8.51 -11.55
N THR A 82 13.49 9.11 -11.10
CA THR A 82 14.32 8.55 -10.02
C THR A 82 13.63 8.63 -8.65
N TYR A 83 12.62 9.49 -8.49
CA TYR A 83 11.75 9.48 -7.31
C TYR A 83 11.07 8.12 -7.11
N HIS A 84 10.70 7.46 -8.20
CA HIS A 84 9.99 6.20 -8.18
C HIS A 84 10.90 4.95 -8.20
N ASP A 85 12.23 5.10 -8.15
CA ASP A 85 13.14 3.95 -7.99
C ASP A 85 12.92 3.31 -6.61
N ILE A 86 12.60 2.02 -6.61
CA ILE A 86 12.29 1.25 -5.40
C ILE A 86 13.55 0.86 -4.59
N SER A 87 14.75 1.15 -5.10
CA SER A 87 16.01 0.93 -4.40
C SER A 87 16.09 1.77 -3.12
N ARG A 88 16.20 1.11 -1.96
CA ARG A 88 16.30 1.76 -0.64
C ARG A 88 17.52 2.68 -0.49
N THR A 89 18.58 2.47 -1.27
CA THR A 89 19.84 3.21 -1.17
C THR A 89 20.02 4.28 -2.25
N ARG A 90 19.27 4.20 -3.35
CA ARG A 90 19.42 5.11 -4.51
C ARG A 90 18.15 5.89 -4.84
N GLY A 91 16.97 5.32 -4.58
CA GLY A 91 15.70 5.94 -4.91
C GLY A 91 15.48 7.23 -4.13
N LEU A 92 15.10 8.31 -4.83
CA LEU A 92 15.01 9.63 -4.19
C LEU A 92 13.94 9.66 -3.11
N TYR A 93 12.84 8.92 -3.26
CA TYR A 93 11.84 8.76 -2.20
C TYR A 93 12.47 8.25 -0.90
N TYR A 94 13.23 7.15 -0.95
CA TYR A 94 13.86 6.55 0.23
C TYR A 94 14.98 7.43 0.82
N LEU A 95 15.70 8.16 -0.04
CA LEU A 95 16.68 9.15 0.41
C LEU A 95 16.03 10.35 1.12
N LEU A 96 14.85 10.79 0.68
CA LEU A 96 14.07 11.82 1.37
C LEU A 96 13.50 11.29 2.69
N GLN A 97 12.94 10.09 2.67
CA GLN A 97 12.41 9.41 3.85
C GLN A 97 13.46 9.25 4.95
N SER A 98 14.67 8.78 4.61
CA SER A 98 15.76 8.61 5.59
C SER A 98 16.24 9.92 6.23
N ARG A 99 15.95 11.06 5.59
CA ARG A 99 16.22 12.41 6.11
C ARG A 99 15.02 13.05 6.83
N GLY A 100 13.93 12.31 7.02
CA GLY A 100 12.71 12.81 7.66
C GLY A 100 11.87 13.74 6.78
N ALA A 101 12.16 13.82 5.47
CA ALA A 101 11.39 14.65 4.53
C ALA A 101 10.14 13.96 3.98
N VAL A 102 9.90 12.70 4.35
CA VAL A 102 8.68 11.94 4.02
C VAL A 102 8.17 11.25 5.27
N ARG A 103 6.89 11.43 5.57
CA ARG A 103 6.21 10.81 6.70
C ARG A 103 5.87 9.35 6.40
N ARG A 104 6.05 8.49 7.40
CA ARG A 104 5.62 7.09 7.33
C ARG A 104 4.23 6.91 7.90
N VAL A 105 3.47 6.01 7.29
CA VAL A 105 2.17 5.53 7.81
C VAL A 105 2.28 4.20 8.54
N VAL A 106 3.32 3.41 8.22
CA VAL A 106 3.63 2.12 8.83
C VAL A 106 5.11 2.03 9.19
N ASP A 107 5.40 1.32 10.26
CA ASP A 107 6.75 1.02 10.71
C ASP A 107 7.47 0.04 9.76
N GLU A 108 8.81 0.00 9.83
CA GLU A 108 9.59 -0.88 8.95
C GLU A 108 9.48 -2.36 9.35
N THR A 109 9.18 -2.66 10.61
CA THR A 109 8.99 -4.04 11.09
C THR A 109 7.74 -4.67 10.46
N ALA A 110 6.60 -3.99 10.47
CA ALA A 110 5.37 -4.45 9.82
C ALA A 110 5.55 -4.65 8.31
N VAL A 111 6.35 -3.80 7.65
CA VAL A 111 6.68 -3.97 6.23
C VAL A 111 7.51 -5.23 5.99
N LYS A 112 8.49 -5.51 6.85
CA LYS A 112 9.32 -6.73 6.76
C LYS A 112 8.49 -7.98 7.01
N ASP A 113 7.66 -7.98 8.04
CA ASP A 113 6.82 -9.12 8.38
C ASP A 113 5.85 -9.46 7.23
N ALA A 114 5.30 -8.43 6.56
CA ALA A 114 4.38 -8.59 5.44
C ALA A 114 5.01 -9.18 4.16
N VAL A 115 6.34 -9.30 4.08
CA VAL A 115 7.02 -10.00 2.97
C VAL A 115 6.70 -11.49 3.01
N ASP A 116 6.71 -12.09 4.20
CA ASP A 116 6.60 -13.54 4.40
C ASP A 116 5.26 -13.96 5.03
N ALA A 117 4.55 -13.02 5.67
CA ALA A 117 3.27 -13.26 6.32
C ALA A 117 2.12 -12.61 5.55
N PRO A 118 1.15 -13.40 5.01
CA PRO A 118 -0.04 -12.82 4.42
C PRO A 118 -0.96 -12.17 5.48
N PRO A 119 -1.92 -11.33 5.08
CA PRO A 119 -2.94 -10.83 5.99
C PRO A 119 -3.74 -11.96 6.65
N GLN A 120 -3.70 -12.02 7.98
CA GLN A 120 -4.27 -13.12 8.79
C GLN A 120 -5.81 -13.11 8.89
N THR A 121 -6.44 -12.02 8.44
CA THR A 121 -7.89 -11.78 8.54
C THR A 121 -8.65 -12.03 7.24
N THR A 122 -7.98 -12.56 6.20
CA THR A 122 -8.57 -12.77 4.88
C THR A 122 -8.20 -14.15 4.33
N ARG A 123 -8.82 -14.55 3.22
CA ARG A 123 -8.44 -15.78 2.49
C ARG A 123 -6.99 -15.82 2.02
N ALA A 124 -6.27 -14.68 2.03
CA ALA A 124 -4.85 -14.66 1.73
C ALA A 124 -4.05 -15.54 2.72
N LYS A 125 -4.51 -15.66 3.97
CA LYS A 125 -3.95 -16.60 4.95
C LYS A 125 -4.02 -18.04 4.43
N LEU A 126 -5.21 -18.51 4.08
CA LEU A 126 -5.45 -19.87 3.55
C LEU A 126 -4.53 -20.19 2.37
N ARG A 127 -4.42 -19.24 1.43
CA ARG A 127 -3.54 -19.39 0.27
C ARG A 127 -2.06 -19.41 0.65
N GLY A 128 -1.63 -18.55 1.56
CA GLY A 128 -0.24 -18.50 2.02
C GLY A 128 0.17 -19.77 2.77
N ASP A 129 -0.70 -20.31 3.61
CA ASP A 129 -0.46 -21.55 4.36
C ASP A 129 -0.36 -22.74 3.39
N PHE A 130 -1.25 -22.82 2.39
CA PHE A 130 -1.20 -23.82 1.32
C PHE A 130 0.10 -23.77 0.51
N VAL A 131 0.49 -22.58 0.04
CA VAL A 131 1.73 -22.40 -0.74
C VAL A 131 2.94 -22.77 0.09
N ARG A 132 3.03 -22.29 1.33
CA ARG A 132 4.14 -22.58 2.25
C ARG A 132 4.28 -24.09 2.46
N ARG A 133 3.19 -24.78 2.79
CA ARG A 133 3.19 -26.23 3.04
C ARG A 133 3.58 -27.03 1.80
N ALA A 134 3.05 -26.67 0.63
CA ALA A 134 3.38 -27.35 -0.61
C ALA A 134 4.86 -27.18 -1.00
N GLN A 135 5.43 -25.98 -0.77
CA GLN A 135 6.86 -25.71 -0.99
C GLN A 135 7.76 -26.49 -0.03
N GLU A 136 7.44 -26.53 1.26
CA GLU A 136 8.18 -27.31 2.27
C GLU A 136 8.27 -28.80 1.92
N LEU A 137 7.25 -29.34 1.27
CA LEU A 137 7.16 -30.72 0.85
C LEU A 137 7.62 -30.97 -0.60
N GLY A 138 8.02 -29.93 -1.34
CA GLY A 138 8.43 -30.03 -2.73
C GLY A 138 7.33 -30.56 -3.67
N ARG A 139 6.05 -30.27 -3.39
CA ARG A 139 4.91 -30.73 -4.20
C ARG A 139 4.52 -29.70 -5.25
N ASP A 140 4.15 -30.18 -6.44
CA ASP A 140 3.63 -29.34 -7.50
C ASP A 140 2.18 -28.90 -7.20
N TYR A 141 1.92 -27.60 -7.32
CA TYR A 141 0.61 -27.01 -7.08
C TYR A 141 0.24 -25.94 -8.12
N THR A 142 -1.06 -25.64 -8.20
CA THR A 142 -1.60 -24.52 -8.96
C THR A 142 -2.50 -23.69 -8.04
N VAL A 143 -2.30 -22.38 -8.03
CA VAL A 143 -3.02 -21.44 -7.17
C VAL A 143 -3.46 -20.20 -7.95
N ASP A 144 -4.67 -19.74 -7.69
CA ASP A 144 -5.12 -18.40 -8.06
C ASP A 144 -5.77 -17.67 -6.86
N TRP A 145 -6.58 -16.65 -7.11
CA TRP A 145 -7.25 -15.89 -6.04
C TRP A 145 -8.31 -16.68 -5.27
N VAL A 146 -8.90 -17.71 -5.88
CA VAL A 146 -10.00 -18.49 -5.32
C VAL A 146 -9.75 -20.00 -5.38
N HIS A 147 -8.85 -20.50 -6.22
CA HIS A 147 -8.55 -21.93 -6.36
C HIS A 147 -7.22 -22.30 -5.71
N LEU A 148 -7.24 -23.38 -4.92
CA LEU A 148 -6.05 -24.07 -4.41
C LEU A 148 -6.08 -25.51 -4.91
N LYS A 149 -5.04 -25.95 -5.62
CA LYS A 149 -5.00 -27.29 -6.23
C LYS A 149 -3.61 -27.92 -6.12
N LEU A 150 -3.56 -29.18 -5.74
CA LEU A 150 -2.37 -30.03 -5.90
C LEU A 150 -2.38 -30.69 -7.28
N ASN A 151 -1.25 -30.70 -7.96
CA ASN A 151 -1.16 -31.19 -9.34
C ASN A 151 -1.01 -32.72 -9.41
N ASP A 152 -0.46 -33.34 -8.37
CA ASP A 152 -0.24 -34.78 -8.26
C ASP A 152 -1.47 -35.58 -7.82
N ARG A 153 -2.50 -34.90 -7.33
CA ARG A 153 -3.83 -35.47 -7.09
C ARG A 153 -4.82 -34.91 -8.10
N ALA A 154 -5.15 -35.72 -9.10
CA ALA A 154 -6.25 -35.41 -10.00
C ALA A 154 -7.54 -35.23 -9.17
N HIS A 155 -8.24 -34.13 -9.39
CA HIS A 155 -9.59 -33.79 -8.87
C HIS A 155 -9.73 -33.11 -7.50
N GLN A 156 -8.66 -32.76 -6.77
CA GLN A 156 -8.80 -32.03 -5.49
C GLN A 156 -8.48 -30.54 -5.64
N THR A 157 -9.49 -29.76 -6.05
CA THR A 157 -9.42 -28.28 -6.08
C THR A 157 -10.32 -27.71 -4.98
N ILE A 158 -9.76 -26.87 -4.13
CA ILE A 158 -10.52 -26.12 -3.10
C ILE A 158 -10.83 -24.72 -3.59
N LEU A 159 -12.06 -24.30 -3.35
CA LEU A 159 -12.58 -23.00 -3.75
C LEU A 159 -12.79 -22.07 -2.53
N CYS A 160 -11.99 -21.02 -2.45
CA CYS A 160 -11.97 -19.96 -1.44
C CYS A 160 -12.68 -18.69 -1.95
N LYS A 161 -14.00 -18.78 -2.18
CA LYS A 161 -14.81 -17.69 -2.74
C LYS A 161 -14.95 -16.48 -1.81
N ASP A 162 -15.10 -16.71 -0.51
CA ASP A 162 -15.26 -15.66 0.48
C ASP A 162 -13.92 -14.97 0.78
N PRO A 163 -13.76 -13.67 0.47
CA PRO A 163 -12.51 -12.95 0.74
C PRO A 163 -12.23 -12.74 2.24
N PHE A 164 -13.26 -12.74 3.10
CA PHE A 164 -13.15 -12.47 4.54
C PHE A 164 -12.86 -13.72 5.35
N ARG A 165 -13.02 -14.91 4.76
CA ARG A 165 -12.76 -16.18 5.44
C ARG A 165 -11.26 -16.48 5.49
N SER A 166 -10.67 -16.47 6.69
CA SER A 166 -9.27 -16.83 6.92
C SER A 166 -9.05 -18.23 7.51
N VAL A 167 -10.14 -18.96 7.80
CA VAL A 167 -10.14 -20.34 8.32
C VAL A 167 -11.14 -21.16 7.53
N ASP A 168 -10.73 -22.30 6.96
CA ASP A 168 -11.58 -23.18 6.16
C ASP A 168 -11.17 -24.63 6.35
N GLU A 169 -12.05 -25.42 6.98
CA GLU A 169 -11.80 -26.83 7.32
C GLU A 169 -11.39 -27.68 6.11
N ARG A 170 -11.84 -27.31 4.90
CA ARG A 170 -11.46 -28.02 3.68
C ARG A 170 -9.98 -27.79 3.38
N VAL A 171 -9.50 -26.57 3.57
CA VAL A 171 -8.08 -26.21 3.39
C VAL A 171 -7.25 -26.90 4.46
N ASP A 172 -7.69 -26.89 5.72
CA ASP A 172 -7.01 -27.59 6.81
C ASP A 172 -6.88 -29.09 6.50
N ALA A 173 -7.98 -29.74 6.09
CA ALA A 173 -7.95 -31.14 5.67
C ALA A 173 -7.02 -31.41 4.47
N LEU A 174 -6.92 -30.47 3.52
CA LEU A 174 -5.99 -30.58 2.39
C LEU A 174 -4.54 -30.50 2.86
N LEU A 175 -4.21 -29.56 3.75
CA LEU A 175 -2.89 -29.38 4.35
C LEU A 175 -2.47 -30.62 5.14
N ASP A 176 -3.38 -31.15 5.97
CA ASP A 176 -3.16 -32.38 6.74
C ASP A 176 -2.91 -33.56 5.81
N SER A 177 -3.65 -33.65 4.70
CA SER A 177 -3.46 -34.74 3.72
C SER A 177 -2.15 -34.67 2.92
N MET A 178 -1.37 -33.60 3.07
CA MET A 178 -0.03 -33.48 2.47
C MET A 178 1.07 -34.07 3.34
N SER A 179 0.78 -34.46 4.59
CA SER A 179 1.73 -35.13 5.50
C SER A 179 2.33 -36.38 4.90
#